data_AF-A0A511KG45-F1
#
_entry.id   AF-A0A511KG45-F1
#
_cell.length_a   1.000
_cell.length_b   1.000
_cell.length_c   1.000
_cell.angle_alpha   90.00
_cell.angle_beta   90.00
_cell.angle_gamma   90.00
#
_symmetry.space_group_name_H-M   'P 1'
#
loop_
_entity.id
_entity.type
_entity.pdbx_description
1 polymer ?
#
loop_
_entity_poly.entity_id
_entity_poly.type
_entity_poly.pdbx_seq_one_letter_code
_entity_poly.pdbx_strand_id
1 'polypeptide(L)'
;MGSLTARAPYTLLATWPSSADPDSSSAFVEKRDKLAHSRSISLNGIGSGFAPEKNIRRRRLAGLLVATAGVAGLVVLLLNHLPAPPWRTGQGELQYTARHRIAVDFETTAVPEDWSCNPFKEPGRLEVDVRNKFKNIWRPFDEACPPSKLMEGVVNSVEAMKKAPRRGFHKQRGPRRSHDTSVRWQGDKDERGQFYPWLVNATIVLLGAQVSSPHALTSANQLRRAGDSMERLHLSEFCDFVGGDLQHITPRHPASPPLYRKKLPTLLDADGNESEESKRRKEERRKNEDEWEFDRVKSWNITRPWVCDIKEYGATIVSSFHWGLEDLEDAFESEDFFHGPSTFLQRFFHKDLPLIEKLAEHFDRPSILQPTVIEVASGYWDLRQMTEEDFIQAGITRPYPTDDDRSFGPIGEEREARWRKHMVEVIKEIAKAFPGSQGVRDGPVISWRTMHHPKRNNYTPYSRVAPLDALARKTMHDLRVSSLATSPAFRSNSGSLVHSHLPPEALQEIERISRELGDADGTDYGFDERIRVDEVGKLLEGQENHFRDFLHPDALPGSYLWSDIILYEVKRAYYRIGRSTQELAAISVAS
;
A
#
# COMPACT_ATOMS: atom_id res chain seq x y z
N MET A 1 -36.12 2.77 41.55
CA MET A 1 -35.00 2.39 42.43
C MET A 1 -34.10 1.45 41.66
N GLY A 2 -32.80 1.76 41.56
CA GLY A 2 -31.81 0.97 40.83
C GLY A 2 -31.03 1.79 39.79
N SER A 3 -30.13 2.65 40.27
CA SER A 3 -29.22 3.50 39.49
C SER A 3 -27.94 2.74 39.18
N LEU A 4 -27.52 2.70 37.91
CA LEU A 4 -26.15 2.38 37.52
C LEU A 4 -25.63 3.46 36.57
N THR A 5 -24.56 4.10 37.04
CA THR A 5 -23.88 5.26 36.47
C THR A 5 -22.86 4.81 35.42
N ALA A 6 -23.05 5.23 34.17
CA ALA A 6 -22.04 5.12 33.13
C ALA A 6 -21.28 6.45 33.00
N ARG A 7 -19.94 6.37 33.03
CA ARG A 7 -18.99 7.48 32.94
C ARG A 7 -18.90 8.00 31.50
N ALA A 8 -18.77 9.32 31.39
CA ALA A 8 -18.72 10.13 30.17
C ALA A 8 -17.51 9.84 29.26
N PRO A 9 -17.65 10.03 27.94
CA PRO A 9 -16.52 10.21 27.03
C PRO A 9 -16.11 11.68 26.89
N TYR A 10 -14.84 11.88 26.53
CA TYR A 10 -14.16 13.15 26.33
C TYR A 10 -14.82 14.00 25.23
N THR A 11 -15.20 15.23 25.58
CA THR A 11 -15.66 16.27 24.65
C THR A 11 -14.45 17.03 24.12
N LEU A 12 -14.12 16.88 22.84
CA LEU A 12 -13.22 17.80 22.13
C LEU A 12 -14.04 18.99 21.62
N LEU A 13 -13.79 20.16 22.19
CA LEU A 13 -14.36 21.44 21.78
C LEU A 13 -13.74 21.87 20.44
N ALA A 14 -14.49 21.71 19.34
CA ALA A 14 -14.20 22.36 18.08
C ALA A 14 -14.66 23.83 18.17
N THR A 15 -13.71 24.76 18.05
CA THR A 15 -14.00 26.18 17.91
C THR A 15 -14.28 26.50 16.45
N TRP A 16 -15.42 27.14 16.19
CA TRP A 16 -15.86 27.60 14.89
C TRP A 16 -15.20 28.95 14.56
N PRO A 17 -14.64 29.16 13.36
CA PRO A 17 -14.47 30.50 12.81
C PRO A 17 -15.73 30.91 12.04
N SER A 18 -16.21 32.11 12.35
CA SER A 18 -17.33 32.79 11.70
C SER A 18 -17.07 33.11 10.23
N SER A 19 -18.11 32.91 9.41
CA SER A 19 -18.51 33.63 8.19
C SER A 19 -17.52 34.67 7.62
N ALA A 20 -17.04 34.43 6.40
CA ALA A 20 -16.56 35.46 5.50
C ALA A 20 -17.23 35.28 4.13
N ASP A 21 -17.86 36.35 3.65
CA ASP A 21 -18.57 36.47 2.37
C ASP A 21 -17.67 36.21 1.15
N PRO A 22 -18.21 35.65 0.06
CA PRO A 22 -17.51 35.52 -1.22
C PRO A 22 -17.93 36.67 -2.15
N ASP A 23 -17.12 37.72 -2.24
CA ASP A 23 -17.16 38.63 -3.41
C ASP A 23 -15.89 39.48 -3.50
N SER A 24 -15.03 39.17 -4.47
CA SER A 24 -14.51 40.14 -5.44
C SER A 24 -13.32 39.59 -6.22
N SER A 25 -13.55 39.41 -7.52
CA SER A 25 -12.51 39.39 -8.53
C SER A 25 -11.90 40.77 -8.69
N SER A 26 -10.57 40.90 -8.62
CA SER A 26 -9.83 41.80 -9.51
C SER A 26 -8.34 41.47 -9.50
N ALA A 27 -7.78 41.37 -10.71
CA ALA A 27 -6.36 41.39 -10.96
C ALA A 27 -5.76 42.77 -10.60
N PHE A 28 -4.50 42.82 -10.15
CA PHE A 28 -3.46 43.70 -10.71
C PHE A 28 -2.09 43.53 -10.00
N VAL A 29 -1.07 43.23 -10.81
CA VAL A 29 0.27 43.84 -10.92
C VAL A 29 1.03 44.35 -9.67
N GLU A 30 2.17 43.69 -9.43
CA GLU A 30 3.51 44.20 -9.09
C GLU A 30 3.70 45.66 -8.61
N LYS A 31 4.27 45.82 -7.39
CA LYS A 31 5.39 46.74 -7.14
C LYS A 31 6.12 46.48 -5.81
N ARG A 32 7.45 46.41 -5.90
CA ARG A 32 8.43 46.62 -4.82
C ARG A 32 8.27 48.02 -4.20
N ASP A 33 8.39 48.13 -2.87
CA ASP A 33 9.51 48.85 -2.24
C ASP A 33 9.59 48.69 -0.71
N LYS A 34 10.78 49.01 -0.22
CA LYS A 34 11.38 48.83 1.12
C LYS A 34 10.74 49.68 2.22
N LEU A 35 10.82 49.23 3.48
CA LEU A 35 11.43 49.98 4.61
C LEU A 35 11.39 49.22 5.95
N ALA A 36 12.43 49.46 6.76
CA ALA A 36 12.74 48.83 8.04
C ALA A 36 12.26 49.67 9.25
N HIS A 37 12.04 49.01 10.40
CA HIS A 37 12.41 49.41 11.78
C HIS A 37 11.67 48.48 12.78
N SER A 38 12.36 47.63 13.55
CA SER A 38 12.87 47.88 14.92
C SER A 38 11.79 48.27 15.94
N ARG A 39 11.52 47.38 16.92
CA ARG A 39 11.68 47.67 18.37
C ARG A 39 11.42 46.44 19.25
N SER A 40 12.41 46.18 20.11
CA SER A 40 12.41 45.33 21.30
C SER A 40 11.70 46.03 22.47
N ILE A 41 10.98 45.30 23.31
CA ILE A 41 10.65 45.72 24.68
C ILE A 41 10.83 44.53 25.63
N SER A 42 11.79 44.70 26.54
CA SER A 42 11.97 43.97 27.79
C SER A 42 11.39 44.82 28.91
N LEU A 43 10.72 44.21 29.88
CA LEU A 43 10.39 44.83 31.16
C LEU A 43 10.57 43.80 32.28
N ASN A 44 11.67 43.97 33.02
CA ASN A 44 11.81 43.53 34.41
C ASN A 44 11.32 44.66 35.32
N GLY A 45 10.77 44.30 36.47
CA GLY A 45 11.07 45.04 37.71
C GLY A 45 9.94 45.24 38.71
N ILE A 46 10.34 45.02 39.98
CA ILE A 46 9.85 45.61 41.24
C ILE A 46 8.69 44.83 41.90
N GLY A 47 8.75 44.41 43.17
CA GLY A 47 9.74 44.57 44.24
C GLY A 47 9.07 44.51 45.63
N SER A 48 9.88 44.22 46.65
CA SER A 48 9.67 44.42 48.10
C SER A 48 8.62 43.56 48.82
N GLY A 49 8.77 43.12 50.08
CA GLY A 49 9.80 43.33 51.10
C GLY A 49 9.22 42.97 52.48
N PHE A 50 10.12 42.88 53.47
CA PHE A 50 9.90 42.77 54.94
C PHE A 50 10.21 41.44 55.64
N ALA A 51 11.06 41.59 56.66
CA ALA A 51 11.75 40.66 57.55
C ALA A 51 11.08 40.67 58.95
N PRO A 52 11.75 40.32 60.07
CA PRO A 52 12.48 39.11 60.46
C PRO A 52 11.98 38.50 61.80
N GLU A 53 12.73 37.52 62.31
CA GLU A 53 13.07 37.31 63.74
C GLU A 53 12.32 36.22 64.54
N LYS A 54 13.01 35.12 64.90
CA LYS A 54 13.52 34.83 66.27
C LYS A 54 13.97 33.36 66.43
N ASN A 55 15.15 33.22 67.06
CA ASN A 55 15.71 31.99 67.61
C ASN A 55 14.86 31.45 68.79
N ILE A 56 14.85 30.12 69.00
CA ILE A 56 15.20 29.46 70.27
C ILE A 56 15.26 27.92 70.09
N ARG A 57 16.35 27.35 70.60
CA ARG A 57 16.68 25.92 70.72
C ARG A 57 15.68 25.14 71.59
N ARG A 58 15.44 23.87 71.28
CA ARG A 58 15.57 22.77 72.27
C ARG A 58 15.81 21.41 71.60
N ARG A 59 16.80 20.72 72.17
CA ARG A 59 17.35 19.41 71.82
C ARG A 59 16.40 18.27 72.19
N ARG A 60 16.72 17.10 71.61
CA ARG A 60 16.37 15.70 71.98
C ARG A 60 15.19 15.11 71.21
N LEU A 61 15.50 14.50 70.06
CA LEU A 61 15.11 13.13 69.73
C LEU A 61 15.88 12.68 68.47
N ALA A 62 17.18 12.48 68.65
CA ALA A 62 18.02 11.79 67.67
C ALA A 62 18.22 10.37 68.20
N GLY A 63 17.73 9.38 67.46
CA GLY A 63 18.05 7.99 67.75
C GLY A 63 16.92 6.99 67.50
N LEU A 64 16.23 7.03 66.34
CA LEU A 64 15.60 5.82 65.77
C LEU A 64 15.10 5.95 64.30
N LEU A 65 15.60 6.88 63.50
CA LEU A 65 15.10 7.10 62.12
C LEU A 65 16.20 7.20 61.05
N VAL A 66 17.37 6.58 61.28
CA VAL A 66 18.48 6.64 60.31
C VAL A 66 18.82 5.26 59.71
N ALA A 67 18.26 4.16 60.22
CA ALA A 67 18.53 2.82 59.67
C ALA A 67 17.56 2.39 58.54
N THR A 68 16.34 2.95 58.47
CA THR A 68 15.34 2.55 57.45
C THR A 68 15.38 3.41 56.18
N ALA A 69 15.81 4.68 56.28
CA ALA A 69 15.97 5.55 55.11
C ALA A 69 17.20 5.21 54.26
N GLY A 70 18.26 4.65 54.88
CA GLY A 70 19.48 4.25 54.17
C GLY A 70 19.25 3.05 53.24
N VAL A 71 18.46 2.06 53.65
CA VAL A 71 18.20 0.85 52.84
C VAL A 71 17.22 1.16 51.70
N ALA A 72 16.18 1.96 51.94
CA ALA A 72 15.27 2.39 50.88
C ALA A 72 15.95 3.31 49.85
N GLY A 73 16.81 4.22 50.29
CA GLY A 73 17.60 5.09 49.41
C GLY A 73 18.62 4.32 48.56
N LEU A 74 19.26 3.29 49.12
CA LEU A 74 20.23 2.46 48.38
C LEU A 74 19.53 1.55 47.35
N VAL A 75 18.34 1.03 47.66
CA VAL A 75 17.54 0.23 46.71
C VAL A 75 17.04 1.09 45.55
N VAL A 76 16.61 2.34 45.79
CA VAL A 76 16.20 3.27 44.72
C VAL A 76 17.38 3.74 43.87
N LEU A 77 18.56 3.96 44.46
CA LEU A 77 19.79 4.28 43.71
C LEU A 77 20.36 3.09 42.93
N LEU A 78 20.26 1.86 43.46
CA LEU A 78 20.66 0.65 42.74
C LEU A 78 19.67 0.31 41.62
N LEU A 79 18.37 0.55 41.79
CA LEU A 79 17.37 0.34 40.74
C LEU A 79 17.43 1.42 39.63
N ASN A 80 17.86 2.64 39.94
CA ASN A 80 18.04 3.72 38.94
C ASN A 80 19.41 3.70 38.21
N HIS A 81 20.37 2.88 38.68
CA HIS A 81 21.66 2.66 38.02
C HIS A 81 21.82 1.28 37.40
N LEU A 82 20.81 0.40 37.54
CA LEU A 82 20.65 -0.65 36.56
C LEU A 82 20.34 0.06 35.24
N PRO A 83 21.15 -0.12 34.17
CA PRO A 83 20.67 0.26 32.86
C PRO A 83 19.30 -0.40 32.71
N ALA A 84 18.27 0.39 32.41
CA ALA A 84 17.02 -0.19 31.92
C ALA A 84 17.45 -1.27 30.93
N PRO A 85 17.05 -2.55 31.11
CA PRO A 85 17.48 -3.57 30.18
C PRO A 85 17.13 -2.99 28.83
N PRO A 86 18.11 -2.80 27.92
CA PRO A 86 17.72 -2.50 26.58
C PRO A 86 16.75 -3.63 26.26
N TRP A 87 15.58 -3.29 25.76
CA TRP A 87 14.77 -4.21 25.01
C TRP A 87 15.62 -4.57 23.78
N ARG A 88 16.72 -5.31 24.00
CA ARG A 88 17.32 -6.23 23.05
C ARG A 88 16.33 -7.37 23.02
N THR A 89 15.17 -7.10 22.42
CA THR A 89 14.43 -8.09 21.67
C THR A 89 15.47 -8.82 20.85
N GLY A 90 15.65 -10.12 21.09
CA GLY A 90 16.44 -10.92 20.17
C GLY A 90 15.93 -10.64 18.77
N GLN A 91 16.82 -10.31 17.84
CA GLN A 91 16.45 -10.15 16.43
C GLN A 91 15.76 -11.45 15.99
N GLY A 92 14.45 -11.39 15.71
CA GLY A 92 13.62 -12.55 15.38
C GLY A 92 12.55 -12.95 16.41
N GLU A 93 12.39 -12.22 17.52
CA GLU A 93 11.29 -12.44 18.46
C GLU A 93 10.03 -11.66 18.03
N LEU A 94 8.85 -12.30 18.06
CA LEU A 94 7.58 -11.63 17.77
C LEU A 94 7.43 -10.40 18.68
N GLN A 95 7.03 -9.29 18.07
CA GLN A 95 6.79 -8.06 18.79
C GLN A 95 5.38 -8.08 19.38
N TYR A 96 5.27 -7.76 20.67
CA TYR A 96 3.98 -7.65 21.37
C TYR A 96 3.75 -6.22 21.82
N THR A 97 2.49 -5.81 21.78
CA THR A 97 2.03 -4.58 22.41
C THR A 97 2.08 -4.70 23.94
N ALA A 98 1.98 -3.59 24.67
CA ALA A 98 1.84 -3.59 26.13
C ALA A 98 0.63 -4.39 26.65
N ARG A 99 -0.28 -4.80 25.77
CA ARG A 99 -1.44 -5.67 26.07
C ARG A 99 -1.22 -7.13 25.67
N HIS A 100 0.03 -7.53 25.39
CA HIS A 100 0.40 -8.88 24.94
C HIS A 100 -0.26 -9.35 23.64
N ARG A 101 -0.81 -8.41 22.84
CA ARG A 101 -1.26 -8.69 21.48
C ARG A 101 -0.10 -8.59 20.50
N ILE A 102 -0.13 -9.37 19.44
CA ILE A 102 0.85 -9.31 18.37
C ILE A 102 0.84 -7.90 17.75
N ALA A 103 2.01 -7.30 17.53
CA ALA A 103 2.13 -5.99 16.92
C ALA A 103 1.54 -5.97 15.50
N VAL A 104 1.06 -4.80 15.04
CA VAL A 104 0.47 -4.67 13.69
C VAL A 104 1.51 -4.94 12.61
N ASP A 105 2.68 -4.33 12.77
CA ASP A 105 3.87 -4.58 11.98
C ASP A 105 4.82 -5.44 12.80
N PHE A 106 4.97 -6.70 12.40
CA PHE A 106 5.94 -7.63 12.98
C PHE A 106 6.72 -8.32 11.85
N GLU A 107 7.85 -8.92 12.19
CA GLU A 107 8.61 -9.79 11.30
C GLU A 107 8.78 -11.14 11.98
N THR A 108 8.64 -12.23 11.23
CA THR A 108 8.79 -13.59 11.80
C THR A 108 10.25 -14.05 11.83
N THR A 109 11.14 -13.30 11.20
CA THR A 109 12.58 -13.59 11.15
C THR A 109 13.39 -12.33 11.41
N ALA A 110 14.63 -12.51 11.87
CA ALA A 110 15.59 -11.43 12.00
C ALA A 110 15.76 -10.65 10.68
N VAL A 111 15.65 -9.33 10.78
CA VAL A 111 15.92 -8.42 9.68
C VAL A 111 17.38 -7.95 9.80
N PRO A 112 18.18 -7.98 8.72
CA PRO A 112 19.56 -7.46 8.75
C PRO A 112 19.60 -5.99 9.20
N GLU A 113 20.72 -5.58 9.81
CA GLU A 113 20.87 -4.21 10.33
C GLU A 113 20.64 -3.14 9.25
N ASP A 114 21.10 -3.37 8.02
CA ASP A 114 20.88 -2.48 6.86
C ASP A 114 19.40 -2.30 6.48
N TRP A 115 18.53 -3.17 6.98
CA TRP A 115 17.08 -3.17 6.77
C TRP A 115 16.30 -2.90 8.08
N SER A 116 17.02 -2.62 9.18
CA SER A 116 16.41 -2.33 10.47
C SER A 116 15.55 -1.08 10.43
N CYS A 117 15.83 -0.15 9.51
CA CYS A 117 14.92 0.95 9.21
C CYS A 117 14.25 0.80 7.84
N ASN A 118 12.92 0.89 7.84
CA ASN A 118 12.13 1.15 6.64
C ASN A 118 11.72 2.63 6.63
N PRO A 119 12.31 3.48 5.77
CA PRO A 119 12.04 4.92 5.79
C PRO A 119 10.56 5.25 5.54
N PHE A 120 9.84 4.41 4.80
CA PHE A 120 8.42 4.61 4.48
C PHE A 120 7.47 4.26 5.63
N LYS A 121 7.98 3.62 6.68
CA LYS A 121 7.24 3.31 7.91
C LYS A 121 7.53 4.32 9.03
N GLU A 122 8.63 5.07 8.91
CA GLU A 122 9.01 6.06 9.90
C GLU A 122 8.23 7.37 9.78
N PRO A 123 7.91 8.04 10.90
CA PRO A 123 7.43 9.42 10.89
C PRO A 123 8.41 10.33 10.16
N GLY A 124 7.88 11.20 9.30
CA GLY A 124 8.70 12.03 8.43
C GLY A 124 7.89 13.11 7.73
N ARG A 125 8.49 13.67 6.69
CA ARG A 125 7.85 14.65 5.81
C ARG A 125 8.17 14.35 4.36
N LEU A 126 7.21 14.61 3.48
CA LEU A 126 7.44 14.58 2.04
C LEU A 126 8.08 15.91 1.59
N GLU A 127 9.28 15.83 1.05
CA GLU A 127 9.90 16.95 0.32
C GLU A 127 9.35 16.93 -1.10
N VAL A 128 8.86 18.08 -1.59
CA VAL A 128 8.22 18.19 -2.91
C VAL A 128 8.97 19.20 -3.78
N ASP A 129 9.34 18.79 -4.99
CA ASP A 129 9.95 19.65 -6.00
C ASP A 129 9.42 19.28 -7.40
N VAL A 130 8.50 20.10 -7.91
CA VAL A 130 7.88 19.89 -9.22
C VAL A 130 8.81 20.16 -10.41
N ARG A 131 10.00 20.71 -10.17
CA ARG A 131 11.02 20.98 -11.21
C ARG A 131 12.08 19.90 -11.26
N ASN A 132 12.39 19.30 -10.12
CA ASN A 132 13.40 18.25 -10.01
C ASN A 132 12.80 16.98 -9.41
N LYS A 133 12.52 16.00 -10.28
CA LYS A 133 11.95 14.70 -9.88
C LYS A 133 12.72 14.03 -8.73
N PHE A 134 14.05 14.15 -8.68
CA PHE A 134 14.90 13.49 -7.67
C PHE A 134 14.83 14.10 -6.25
N LYS A 135 14.12 15.22 -6.09
CA LYS A 135 13.89 15.89 -4.80
C LYS A 135 12.50 15.61 -4.20
N ASN A 136 11.74 14.70 -4.80
CA ASN A 136 10.46 14.24 -4.27
C ASN A 136 10.70 13.02 -3.37
N ILE A 137 10.99 13.25 -2.09
CA ILE A 137 11.56 12.24 -1.18
C ILE A 137 10.78 12.25 0.13
N TRP A 138 10.41 11.06 0.62
CA TRP A 138 10.01 10.92 2.02
C TRP A 138 11.25 10.95 2.92
N ARG A 139 11.35 11.98 3.77
CA ARG A 139 12.45 12.14 4.73
C ARG A 139 11.97 11.81 6.14
N PRO A 140 12.42 10.70 6.74
CA PRO A 140 12.21 10.43 8.16
C PRO A 140 12.73 11.56 9.05
N PHE A 141 12.09 11.77 10.20
CA PHE A 141 12.61 12.70 11.21
C PHE A 141 13.79 12.14 11.98
N ASP A 142 13.89 10.80 12.07
CA ASP A 142 15.05 10.14 12.65
C ASP A 142 16.21 10.13 11.64
N GLU A 143 17.32 10.78 12.00
CA GLU A 143 18.53 10.84 11.18
C GLU A 143 19.22 9.48 11.04
N ALA A 144 18.97 8.54 11.97
CA ALA A 144 19.45 7.16 11.85
C ALA A 144 18.75 6.39 10.72
N CYS A 145 17.60 6.90 10.24
CA CYS A 145 16.87 6.32 9.12
C CYS A 145 17.01 7.17 7.86
N PRO A 146 17.97 6.86 6.96
CA PRO A 146 18.16 7.66 5.76
C PRO A 146 16.96 7.52 4.80
N PRO A 147 16.61 8.58 4.07
CA PRO A 147 15.59 8.49 3.04
C PRO A 147 15.99 7.52 1.93
N SER A 148 15.02 6.88 1.31
CA SER A 148 15.25 6.07 0.11
C SER A 148 15.63 6.93 -1.10
N LYS A 149 16.46 6.35 -1.96
CA LYS A 149 16.98 6.93 -3.21
C LYS A 149 16.97 5.91 -4.36
N LEU A 150 16.15 4.85 -4.24
CA LEU A 150 16.14 3.75 -5.20
C LEU A 150 15.67 4.23 -6.57
N MET A 151 14.63 5.08 -6.61
CA MET A 151 14.11 5.61 -7.87
C MET A 151 15.16 6.46 -8.62
N GLU A 152 15.85 7.37 -7.92
CA GLU A 152 16.95 8.16 -8.49
C GLU A 152 18.06 7.24 -9.03
N GLY A 153 18.41 6.22 -8.25
CA GLY A 153 19.39 5.22 -8.62
C GLY A 153 19.04 4.46 -9.91
N VAL A 154 17.83 3.91 -9.98
CA VAL A 154 17.34 3.13 -11.14
C VAL A 154 17.30 4.00 -12.40
N VAL A 155 16.79 5.23 -12.31
CA VAL A 155 16.77 6.17 -13.44
C VAL A 155 18.19 6.41 -13.98
N ASN A 156 19.12 6.76 -13.09
CA ASN A 156 20.51 7.03 -13.47
C ASN A 156 21.19 5.79 -14.07
N SER A 157 20.90 4.60 -13.56
CA SER A 157 21.44 3.34 -14.07
C SER A 157 20.93 3.00 -15.47
N VAL A 158 19.63 3.11 -15.70
CA VAL A 158 19.04 2.87 -17.03
C VAL A 158 19.58 3.88 -18.05
N GLU A 159 19.70 5.16 -17.68
CA GLU A 159 20.32 6.16 -18.53
C GLU A 159 21.78 5.84 -18.88
N ALA A 160 22.57 5.37 -17.90
CA ALA A 160 23.95 4.99 -18.12
C ALA A 160 24.07 3.78 -19.07
N MET A 161 23.22 2.77 -18.90
CA MET A 161 23.17 1.59 -19.78
C MET A 161 22.77 1.95 -21.22
N LYS A 162 21.88 2.93 -21.41
CA LYS A 162 21.51 3.45 -22.75
C LYS A 162 22.62 4.24 -23.43
N LYS A 163 23.40 5.00 -22.66
CA LYS A 163 24.52 5.84 -23.16
C LYS A 163 25.78 5.02 -23.45
N ALA A 164 25.99 3.90 -22.73
CA ALA A 164 27.14 3.04 -22.93
C ALA A 164 27.17 2.53 -24.40
N PRO A 165 28.24 2.80 -25.17
CA PRO A 165 28.32 2.30 -26.53
C PRO A 165 28.20 0.77 -26.49
N ARG A 166 27.42 0.20 -27.40
CA ARG A 166 27.36 -1.24 -27.69
C ARG A 166 28.71 -1.74 -28.25
N ARG A 167 29.83 -1.47 -27.56
CA ARG A 167 31.05 -2.24 -27.74
C ARG A 167 30.65 -3.65 -27.36
N GLY A 168 30.65 -4.52 -28.38
CA GLY A 168 29.97 -5.80 -28.35
C GLY A 168 30.15 -6.46 -26.98
N PHE A 169 29.03 -6.90 -26.41
CA PHE A 169 29.06 -7.99 -25.44
C PHE A 169 29.90 -9.09 -26.08
N HIS A 170 31.21 -9.07 -25.86
CA HIS A 170 32.09 -10.15 -26.23
C HIS A 170 31.49 -11.32 -25.49
N LYS A 171 30.90 -12.22 -26.26
CA LYS A 171 30.50 -13.55 -25.84
C LYS A 171 31.70 -14.15 -25.10
N GLN A 172 31.79 -13.95 -23.78
CA GLN A 172 32.56 -14.84 -22.94
C GLN A 172 31.78 -16.15 -22.91
N ARG A 173 31.91 -16.89 -24.02
CA ARG A 173 31.63 -18.32 -24.13
C ARG A 173 32.70 -19.02 -23.29
N GLY A 174 32.46 -19.07 -21.99
CA GLY A 174 33.08 -20.00 -21.07
C GLY A 174 31.96 -20.52 -20.15
N PRO A 175 32.04 -21.77 -19.64
CA PRO A 175 31.02 -22.30 -18.75
C PRO A 175 31.00 -21.44 -17.48
N ARG A 176 30.00 -20.58 -17.35
CA ARG A 176 29.77 -19.80 -16.13
C ARG A 176 29.36 -20.79 -15.04
N ARG A 177 30.28 -21.04 -14.10
CA ARG A 177 29.92 -21.69 -12.83
C ARG A 177 28.90 -20.80 -12.12
N SER A 178 27.78 -21.37 -11.76
CA SER A 178 26.56 -20.76 -11.20
C SER A 178 26.71 -20.14 -9.81
N HIS A 179 27.93 -20.00 -9.27
CA HIS A 179 28.15 -19.67 -7.85
C HIS A 179 28.87 -18.34 -7.61
N ASP A 180 29.11 -17.51 -8.63
CA ASP A 180 29.94 -16.29 -8.48
C ASP A 180 29.35 -15.08 -9.21
N THR A 181 28.08 -14.75 -8.90
CA THR A 181 27.39 -13.56 -9.44
C THR A 181 27.31 -12.40 -8.44
N SER A 182 27.64 -12.60 -7.16
CA SER A 182 27.57 -11.56 -6.12
C SER A 182 28.87 -10.78 -5.95
N VAL A 183 30.04 -11.36 -6.23
CA VAL A 183 31.33 -10.77 -5.79
C VAL A 183 31.94 -9.80 -6.81
N ARG A 184 31.60 -9.92 -8.10
CA ARG A 184 32.27 -9.11 -9.15
C ARG A 184 31.68 -7.72 -9.42
N TRP A 185 30.56 -7.37 -8.81
CA TRP A 185 29.84 -6.10 -9.10
C TRP A 185 29.91 -5.06 -7.98
N GLN A 186 30.55 -5.37 -6.85
CA GLN A 186 30.74 -4.43 -5.74
C GLN A 186 32.06 -3.63 -5.83
N GLY A 187 32.96 -3.96 -6.75
CA GLY A 187 34.33 -3.43 -6.76
C GLY A 187 34.61 -2.25 -7.68
N ASP A 188 34.01 -2.19 -8.87
CA ASP A 188 34.37 -1.16 -9.85
C ASP A 188 33.21 -0.18 -10.04
N LYS A 189 33.44 1.08 -9.64
CA LYS A 189 32.78 2.25 -10.23
C LYS A 189 33.21 2.35 -11.70
N ASP A 190 32.89 1.34 -12.49
CA ASP A 190 33.02 1.38 -13.93
C ASP A 190 32.17 2.55 -14.44
N GLU A 191 32.55 3.12 -15.58
CA GLU A 191 31.83 4.19 -16.31
C GLU A 191 30.35 3.86 -16.65
N ARG A 192 29.88 2.67 -16.26
CA ARG A 192 28.55 2.09 -16.50
C ARG A 192 27.50 2.39 -15.42
N GLY A 193 27.87 3.03 -14.32
CA GLY A 193 26.94 3.39 -13.24
C GLY A 193 26.59 2.24 -12.30
N GLN A 194 25.80 2.53 -11.25
CA GLN A 194 25.37 1.55 -10.25
C GLN A 194 24.42 0.51 -10.88
N PHE A 195 24.67 -0.78 -10.67
CA PHE A 195 23.83 -1.86 -11.19
C PHE A 195 22.95 -2.48 -10.08
N TYR A 196 21.69 -2.77 -10.37
CA TYR A 196 20.71 -3.31 -9.42
C TYR A 196 20.34 -4.76 -9.76
N PRO A 197 21.01 -5.77 -9.17
CA PRO A 197 20.73 -7.18 -9.49
C PRO A 197 19.30 -7.61 -9.13
N TRP A 198 18.72 -7.01 -8.09
CA TRP A 198 17.36 -7.28 -7.64
C TRP A 198 16.27 -6.82 -8.61
N LEU A 199 16.62 -5.99 -9.61
CA LEU A 199 15.68 -5.55 -10.64
C LEU A 199 15.74 -6.44 -11.89
N VAL A 200 16.78 -7.26 -12.04
CA VAL A 200 16.97 -8.13 -13.21
C VAL A 200 15.83 -9.13 -13.30
N ASN A 201 15.11 -9.13 -14.43
CA ASN A 201 13.96 -9.99 -14.71
C ASN A 201 12.82 -9.87 -13.68
N ALA A 202 12.80 -8.81 -12.86
CA ALA A 202 11.76 -8.60 -11.88
C ALA A 202 10.42 -8.33 -12.57
N THR A 203 9.35 -8.91 -12.02
CA THR A 203 7.99 -8.72 -12.53
C THR A 203 7.13 -8.13 -11.41
N ILE A 204 6.48 -7.00 -11.68
CA ILE A 204 5.56 -6.35 -10.74
C ILE A 204 4.17 -6.38 -11.35
N VAL A 205 3.19 -6.89 -10.61
CA VAL A 205 1.79 -6.93 -11.07
C VAL A 205 0.96 -6.00 -10.19
N LEU A 206 0.29 -5.02 -10.79
CA LEU A 206 -0.59 -4.06 -10.13
C LEU A 206 -2.03 -4.45 -10.41
N LEU A 207 -2.72 -4.94 -9.37
CA LEU A 207 -4.12 -5.35 -9.39
C LEU A 207 -4.95 -4.26 -8.70
N GLY A 208 -5.47 -3.34 -9.49
CA GLY A 208 -5.84 -2.01 -8.99
C GLY A 208 -7.22 -1.51 -9.37
N ALA A 209 -7.83 -0.77 -8.44
CA ALA A 209 -9.10 -0.09 -8.63
C ALA A 209 -8.94 1.29 -9.30
N GLN A 210 -9.67 1.47 -10.40
CA GLN A 210 -9.89 2.77 -11.08
C GLN A 210 -10.92 3.61 -10.28
N VAL A 211 -11.17 4.88 -10.60
CA VAL A 211 -12.49 5.49 -10.37
C VAL A 211 -12.64 6.55 -11.42
N SER A 212 -13.69 6.44 -12.23
CA SER A 212 -13.94 7.42 -13.27
C SER A 212 -14.78 8.60 -12.82
N SER A 213 -14.42 9.77 -13.35
CA SER A 213 -15.28 10.95 -13.31
C SER A 213 -15.62 11.40 -14.73
N PRO A 214 -16.90 11.59 -15.05
CA PRO A 214 -17.34 11.92 -16.40
C PRO A 214 -17.07 13.37 -16.84
N HIS A 215 -16.48 14.24 -16.00
CA HIS A 215 -16.46 15.71 -16.27
C HIS A 215 -15.13 16.34 -16.73
N ALA A 216 -14.12 15.56 -17.16
CA ALA A 216 -12.81 16.11 -17.55
C ALA A 216 -12.62 16.46 -19.06
N LEU A 217 -13.68 16.59 -19.86
CA LEU A 217 -13.59 16.75 -21.32
C LEU A 217 -13.83 18.18 -21.80
N THR A 218 -12.80 19.04 -21.81
CA THR A 218 -12.86 20.32 -22.58
C THR A 218 -11.57 20.78 -23.28
N SER A 219 -10.46 20.01 -23.35
CA SER A 219 -9.31 20.45 -24.18
C SER A 219 -8.60 19.34 -24.96
N ALA A 220 -8.26 19.63 -26.22
CA ALA A 220 -7.71 18.67 -27.19
C ALA A 220 -6.28 18.16 -26.87
N ASN A 221 -5.56 18.78 -25.93
CA ASN A 221 -4.27 18.28 -25.42
C ASN A 221 -4.41 17.35 -24.19
N GLN A 222 -5.65 17.07 -23.77
CA GLN A 222 -6.00 16.28 -22.58
C GLN A 222 -6.33 14.82 -22.90
N LEU A 223 -6.27 14.42 -24.18
CA LEU A 223 -6.50 13.03 -24.60
C LEU A 223 -5.43 12.05 -24.10
N ARG A 224 -4.27 12.56 -23.64
CA ARG A 224 -3.21 11.78 -22.99
C ARG A 224 -3.38 11.66 -21.46
N ARG A 225 -4.34 12.38 -20.86
CA ARG A 225 -4.53 12.50 -19.41
C ARG A 225 -5.95 12.19 -18.93
N ALA A 226 -6.89 11.94 -19.84
CA ALA A 226 -8.27 11.58 -19.53
C ALA A 226 -8.44 10.06 -19.56
N GLY A 227 -8.12 9.46 -18.43
CA GLY A 227 -8.35 8.06 -18.11
C GLY A 227 -7.83 7.90 -16.68
N ASP A 228 -8.46 7.08 -15.84
CA ASP A 228 -8.60 7.38 -14.41
C ASP A 228 -8.40 6.17 -13.47
N SER A 229 -7.33 5.39 -13.71
CA SER A 229 -6.79 4.43 -12.72
C SER A 229 -5.48 4.97 -12.14
N MET A 230 -5.44 4.96 -10.80
CA MET A 230 -4.26 5.28 -10.01
C MET A 230 -3.05 4.44 -10.41
N GLU A 231 -3.24 3.13 -10.57
CA GLU A 231 -2.19 2.17 -10.90
C GLU A 231 -1.68 2.36 -12.33
N ARG A 232 -2.58 2.64 -13.28
CA ARG A 232 -2.16 2.93 -14.65
C ARG A 232 -1.36 4.23 -14.71
N LEU A 233 -1.76 5.27 -13.96
CA LEU A 233 -1.01 6.53 -13.90
C LEU A 233 0.35 6.33 -13.24
N HIS A 234 0.39 5.64 -12.11
CA HIS A 234 1.62 5.25 -11.43
C HIS A 234 2.57 4.47 -12.36
N LEU A 235 2.05 3.46 -13.07
CA LEU A 235 2.82 2.67 -14.04
C LEU A 235 3.33 3.54 -15.20
N SER A 236 2.46 4.34 -15.82
CA SER A 236 2.84 5.20 -16.95
C SER A 236 3.94 6.17 -16.55
N GLU A 237 3.82 6.79 -15.39
CA GLU A 237 4.75 7.81 -14.92
C GLU A 237 6.05 7.21 -14.42
N PHE A 238 6.00 6.05 -13.74
CA PHE A 238 7.18 5.23 -13.49
C PHE A 238 7.93 4.93 -14.79
N CYS A 239 7.20 4.48 -15.81
CA CYS A 239 7.78 4.12 -17.10
C CYS A 239 8.47 5.33 -17.74
N ASP A 240 7.81 6.49 -17.73
CA ASP A 240 8.38 7.74 -18.21
C ASP A 240 9.63 8.15 -17.41
N PHE A 241 9.63 7.96 -16.08
CA PHE A 241 10.77 8.32 -15.23
C PHE A 241 12.03 7.52 -15.57
N VAL A 242 11.91 6.21 -15.78
CA VAL A 242 13.02 5.31 -16.13
C VAL A 242 13.29 5.27 -17.64
N GLY A 243 12.40 5.85 -18.44
CA GLY A 243 12.43 5.78 -19.91
C GLY A 243 12.17 4.37 -20.43
N GLY A 244 11.31 3.59 -19.78
CA GLY A 244 10.89 2.27 -20.23
C GLY A 244 10.03 2.33 -21.49
N ASP A 245 9.65 1.16 -22.00
CA ASP A 245 8.76 1.01 -23.14
C ASP A 245 7.33 0.73 -22.65
N LEU A 246 6.47 1.74 -22.76
CA LEU A 246 5.08 1.67 -22.30
C LEU A 246 4.16 1.17 -23.42
N GLN A 247 3.46 0.07 -23.17
CA GLN A 247 2.56 -0.58 -24.13
C GLN A 247 1.14 -0.71 -23.57
N HIS A 248 0.16 -0.47 -24.44
CA HIS A 248 -1.26 -0.61 -24.13
C HIS A 248 -1.81 -1.89 -24.77
N ILE A 249 -2.37 -2.78 -23.96
CA ILE A 249 -2.83 -4.10 -24.37
C ILE A 249 -4.27 -4.02 -24.90
N THR A 250 -4.41 -3.46 -26.10
CA THR A 250 -5.69 -3.41 -26.84
C THR A 250 -6.18 -4.82 -27.22
N PRO A 251 -7.44 -5.00 -27.64
CA PRO A 251 -7.95 -6.30 -28.12
C PRO A 251 -7.17 -6.89 -29.31
N ARG A 252 -6.43 -6.05 -30.03
CA ARG A 252 -5.59 -6.46 -31.18
C ARG A 252 -4.17 -6.83 -30.77
N HIS A 253 -3.79 -6.57 -29.52
CA HIS A 253 -2.46 -6.90 -29.01
C HIS A 253 -2.31 -8.43 -28.89
N PRO A 254 -1.16 -9.04 -29.25
CA PRO A 254 -0.96 -10.49 -29.12
C PRO A 254 -1.17 -11.00 -27.70
N ALA A 255 -0.78 -10.19 -26.71
CA ALA A 255 -1.00 -10.48 -25.29
C ALA A 255 -2.38 -10.12 -24.75
N SER A 256 -3.34 -9.77 -25.60
CA SER A 256 -4.71 -9.48 -25.15
C SER A 256 -5.32 -10.70 -24.44
N PRO A 257 -5.90 -10.54 -23.24
CA PRO A 257 -6.71 -11.60 -22.64
C PRO A 257 -7.91 -11.96 -23.54
N PRO A 258 -8.51 -13.16 -23.37
CA PRO A 258 -9.68 -13.55 -24.13
C PRO A 258 -10.90 -12.69 -23.78
N LEU A 259 -11.81 -12.52 -24.73
CA LEU A 259 -13.11 -11.87 -24.50
C LEU A 259 -13.87 -12.60 -23.38
N TYR A 260 -14.39 -11.83 -22.42
CA TYR A 260 -15.26 -12.35 -21.38
C TYR A 260 -16.68 -12.56 -21.87
N ARG A 261 -17.22 -13.74 -21.57
CA ARG A 261 -18.59 -14.14 -21.88
C ARG A 261 -19.30 -14.56 -20.59
N LYS A 262 -20.19 -13.72 -20.07
CA LYS A 262 -20.96 -13.99 -18.86
C LYS A 262 -21.92 -15.15 -19.12
N LYS A 263 -21.82 -16.19 -18.30
CA LYS A 263 -22.74 -17.33 -18.35
C LYS A 263 -24.07 -16.91 -17.73
N LEU A 264 -25.10 -16.76 -18.55
CA LEU A 264 -26.46 -16.51 -18.09
C LEU A 264 -27.20 -17.83 -17.82
N PRO A 265 -28.06 -17.89 -16.79
CA PRO A 265 -28.90 -19.06 -16.53
C PRO A 265 -29.82 -19.33 -17.72
N THR A 266 -29.98 -20.62 -18.05
CA THR A 266 -30.92 -21.06 -19.08
C THR A 266 -32.33 -21.09 -18.48
N LEU A 267 -33.26 -20.30 -19.03
CA LEU A 267 -34.67 -20.37 -18.65
C LEU A 267 -35.38 -21.39 -19.53
N LEU A 268 -36.04 -22.36 -18.91
CA LEU A 268 -36.78 -23.40 -19.61
C LEU A 268 -38.26 -23.01 -19.74
N ASP A 269 -38.87 -23.37 -20.86
CA ASP A 269 -40.32 -23.28 -21.08
C ASP A 269 -41.07 -24.47 -20.46
N ALA A 270 -42.39 -24.50 -20.64
CA ALA A 270 -43.25 -25.57 -20.12
C ALA A 270 -42.91 -26.95 -20.70
N ASP A 271 -42.29 -27.01 -21.88
CA ASP A 271 -41.90 -28.24 -22.56
C ASP A 271 -40.49 -28.71 -22.16
N GLY A 272 -39.82 -27.98 -21.25
CA GLY A 272 -38.47 -28.27 -20.79
C GLY A 272 -37.38 -27.86 -21.77
N ASN A 273 -37.72 -27.12 -22.84
CA ASN A 273 -36.77 -26.58 -23.81
C ASN A 273 -36.28 -25.20 -23.39
N GLU A 274 -35.15 -24.74 -23.93
CA GLU A 274 -34.71 -23.37 -23.70
C GLU A 274 -35.72 -22.38 -24.32
N SER A 275 -36.30 -21.55 -23.45
CA SER A 275 -37.25 -20.51 -23.84
C SER A 275 -36.63 -19.49 -24.80
N GLU A 276 -37.46 -18.90 -25.66
CA GLU A 276 -37.04 -17.82 -26.56
C GLU A 276 -36.53 -16.58 -25.79
N GLU A 277 -37.06 -16.34 -24.59
CA GLU A 277 -36.56 -15.28 -23.71
C GLU A 277 -35.11 -15.53 -23.28
N SER A 278 -34.77 -16.76 -22.88
CA SER A 278 -33.40 -17.16 -22.53
C SER A 278 -32.44 -16.94 -23.69
N LYS A 279 -32.82 -17.38 -24.90
CA LYS A 279 -32.00 -17.21 -26.12
C LYS A 279 -31.77 -15.73 -26.43
N ARG A 280 -32.84 -14.92 -26.41
CA ARG A 280 -32.77 -13.47 -26.66
C ARG A 280 -31.85 -12.79 -25.65
N ARG A 281 -31.98 -13.09 -24.35
CA ARG A 281 -31.14 -12.51 -23.30
C ARG A 281 -29.67 -12.86 -23.47
N LYS A 282 -29.36 -14.11 -23.83
CA LYS A 282 -27.99 -14.55 -24.12
C LYS A 282 -27.42 -13.84 -25.34
N GLU A 283 -28.21 -13.66 -26.40
CA GLU A 283 -27.75 -12.98 -27.61
C GLU A 283 -27.54 -11.47 -27.39
N GLU A 284 -28.46 -10.80 -26.70
CA GLU A 284 -28.32 -9.40 -26.30
C GLU A 284 -27.07 -9.20 -25.43
N ARG A 285 -26.84 -10.08 -24.46
CA ARG A 285 -25.62 -10.04 -23.65
C ARG A 285 -24.36 -10.19 -24.50
N ARG A 286 -24.35 -11.13 -25.44
CA ARG A 286 -23.20 -11.33 -26.34
C ARG A 286 -22.92 -10.07 -27.16
N LYS A 287 -23.97 -9.43 -27.67
CA LYS A 287 -23.85 -8.17 -28.40
C LYS A 287 -23.24 -7.06 -27.54
N ASN A 288 -23.73 -6.88 -26.32
CA ASN A 288 -23.18 -5.86 -25.40
C ASN A 288 -21.70 -6.13 -25.09
N GLU A 289 -21.33 -7.40 -24.83
CA GLU A 289 -19.93 -7.77 -24.59
C GLU A 289 -19.02 -7.55 -25.80
N ASP A 290 -19.51 -7.81 -27.01
CA ASP A 290 -18.79 -7.53 -28.25
C ASP A 290 -18.64 -6.01 -28.47
N GLU A 291 -19.68 -5.23 -28.21
CA GLU A 291 -19.63 -3.77 -28.25
C GLU A 291 -18.60 -3.23 -27.24
N TRP A 292 -18.59 -3.75 -26.01
CA TRP A 292 -17.63 -3.37 -24.96
C TRP A 292 -16.19 -3.68 -25.33
N GLU A 293 -15.94 -4.84 -25.93
CA GLU A 293 -14.59 -5.27 -26.30
C GLU A 293 -14.10 -4.56 -27.56
N PHE A 294 -14.91 -4.47 -28.62
CA PHE A 294 -14.43 -4.10 -29.96
C PHE A 294 -14.83 -2.71 -30.42
N ASP A 295 -15.99 -2.20 -29.99
CA ASP A 295 -16.55 -0.96 -30.54
C ASP A 295 -16.23 0.26 -29.68
N ARG A 296 -15.91 0.06 -28.39
CA ARG A 296 -15.55 1.15 -27.46
C ARG A 296 -14.07 1.50 -27.46
N VAL A 297 -13.48 1.74 -28.64
CA VAL A 297 -12.04 2.07 -28.80
C VAL A 297 -11.58 3.21 -27.90
N LYS A 298 -12.44 4.19 -27.63
CA LYS A 298 -12.15 5.34 -26.76
C LYS A 298 -11.97 4.96 -25.29
N SER A 299 -12.64 3.91 -24.81
CA SER A 299 -12.56 3.48 -23.40
C SER A 299 -11.40 2.52 -23.15
N TRP A 300 -10.80 1.92 -24.19
CA TRP A 300 -9.70 0.97 -24.04
C TRP A 300 -8.54 1.53 -23.21
N ASN A 301 -8.15 2.79 -23.45
CA ASN A 301 -7.07 3.44 -22.69
C ASN A 301 -7.31 3.46 -21.17
N ILE A 302 -8.56 3.25 -20.76
CA ILE A 302 -9.02 3.28 -19.39
C ILE A 302 -9.22 1.87 -18.83
N THR A 303 -9.89 1.00 -19.59
CA THR A 303 -10.38 -0.29 -19.09
C THR A 303 -9.43 -1.46 -19.34
N ARG A 304 -8.40 -1.26 -20.19
CA ARG A 304 -7.50 -2.31 -20.65
C ARG A 304 -6.12 -2.24 -19.99
N PRO A 305 -5.39 -3.36 -19.93
CA PRO A 305 -4.10 -3.42 -19.25
C PRO A 305 -3.01 -2.57 -19.93
N TRP A 306 -2.06 -2.12 -19.12
CA TRP A 306 -0.86 -1.41 -19.54
C TRP A 306 0.38 -2.12 -19.03
N VAL A 307 1.46 -2.08 -19.81
CA VAL A 307 2.72 -2.75 -19.47
C VAL A 307 3.88 -1.79 -19.67
N CYS A 308 4.78 -1.71 -18.69
CA CYS A 308 6.06 -1.04 -18.83
C CYS A 308 7.18 -2.08 -18.91
N ASP A 309 7.93 -2.08 -20.01
CA ASP A 309 9.11 -2.93 -20.21
C ASP A 309 10.41 -2.13 -20.01
N ILE A 310 11.22 -2.51 -19.02
CA ILE A 310 12.55 -1.96 -18.75
C ILE A 310 13.59 -2.91 -19.35
N LYS A 311 13.83 -2.76 -20.66
CA LYS A 311 14.68 -3.66 -21.46
C LYS A 311 16.08 -3.86 -20.89
N GLU A 312 16.65 -2.83 -20.28
CA GLU A 312 17.99 -2.86 -19.70
C GLU A 312 18.11 -3.86 -18.53
N TYR A 313 17.01 -4.10 -17.81
CA TYR A 313 16.93 -5.07 -16.72
C TYR A 313 16.14 -6.33 -17.09
N GLY A 314 15.42 -6.33 -18.21
CA GLY A 314 14.42 -7.36 -18.48
C GLY A 314 13.23 -7.30 -17.50
N ALA A 315 13.08 -6.20 -16.75
CA ALA A 315 12.03 -6.03 -15.77
C ALA A 315 10.71 -5.62 -16.43
N THR A 316 9.59 -6.06 -15.87
CA THR A 316 8.25 -5.82 -16.42
C THR A 316 7.30 -5.38 -15.32
N ILE A 317 6.57 -4.29 -15.55
CA ILE A 317 5.46 -3.87 -14.68
C ILE A 317 4.17 -4.03 -15.48
N VAL A 318 3.18 -4.72 -14.93
CA VAL A 318 1.88 -4.96 -15.55
C VAL A 318 0.81 -4.34 -14.68
N SER A 319 -0.03 -3.47 -15.24
CA SER A 319 -1.20 -2.90 -14.58
C SER A 319 -2.46 -3.44 -15.22
N SER A 320 -3.37 -3.94 -14.38
CA SER A 320 -4.70 -4.37 -14.79
C SER A 320 -5.79 -3.75 -13.95
N PHE A 321 -6.88 -3.39 -14.64
CA PHE A 321 -8.01 -2.68 -14.09
C PHE A 321 -8.99 -3.61 -13.33
N HIS A 322 -9.41 -3.21 -12.13
CA HIS A 322 -10.42 -3.89 -11.30
C HIS A 322 -11.53 -2.91 -10.83
N TRP A 323 -12.79 -3.36 -10.74
CA TRP A 323 -13.92 -2.52 -10.34
C TRP A 323 -14.09 -2.35 -8.84
N GLY A 324 -13.29 -2.96 -7.97
CA GLY A 324 -13.61 -3.09 -6.54
C GLY A 324 -13.78 -4.56 -6.15
N LEU A 325 -14.12 -4.83 -4.89
CA LEU A 325 -14.18 -6.21 -4.38
C LEU A 325 -15.53 -6.89 -4.64
N GLU A 326 -16.63 -6.13 -4.75
CA GLU A 326 -17.97 -6.69 -5.00
C GLU A 326 -18.38 -6.64 -6.48
N ASP A 327 -19.55 -7.21 -6.80
CA ASP A 327 -20.12 -7.17 -8.15
C ASP A 327 -20.75 -5.79 -8.41
N LEU A 328 -20.25 -5.13 -9.44
CA LEU A 328 -20.62 -3.78 -9.84
C LEU A 328 -21.27 -3.69 -11.21
N GLU A 329 -21.62 -4.83 -11.80
CA GLU A 329 -22.21 -4.86 -13.14
C GLU A 329 -23.53 -4.10 -13.20
N ASP A 330 -24.47 -4.38 -12.30
CA ASP A 330 -25.80 -3.77 -12.31
C ASP A 330 -25.74 -2.24 -12.17
N ALA A 331 -24.75 -1.72 -11.46
CA ALA A 331 -24.53 -0.29 -11.33
C ALA A 331 -23.92 0.30 -12.61
N PHE A 332 -22.93 -0.34 -13.22
CA PHE A 332 -22.09 0.31 -14.22
C PHE A 332 -22.26 -0.20 -15.65
N GLU A 333 -23.01 -1.27 -15.92
CA GLU A 333 -23.09 -1.86 -17.28
C GLU A 333 -23.52 -0.89 -18.39
N SER A 334 -24.28 0.15 -18.02
CA SER A 334 -24.73 1.21 -18.92
C SER A 334 -23.68 2.28 -19.23
N GLU A 335 -22.60 2.36 -18.44
CA GLU A 335 -21.56 3.37 -18.60
C GLU A 335 -20.61 3.04 -19.75
N ASP A 336 -20.14 4.05 -20.48
CA ASP A 336 -19.24 3.89 -21.63
C ASP A 336 -17.87 3.29 -21.24
N PHE A 337 -17.45 3.52 -20.00
CA PHE A 337 -16.22 2.96 -19.44
C PHE A 337 -16.44 1.57 -18.81
N PHE A 338 -17.65 1.00 -18.87
CA PHE A 338 -17.86 -0.37 -18.40
C PHE A 338 -17.23 -1.40 -19.32
N HIS A 339 -16.66 -2.42 -18.68
CA HIS A 339 -16.05 -3.57 -19.31
C HIS A 339 -16.18 -4.74 -18.33
N GLY A 340 -16.78 -5.85 -18.74
CA GLY A 340 -16.90 -7.05 -17.90
C GLY A 340 -15.59 -7.86 -17.85
N PRO A 341 -15.40 -8.79 -16.89
CA PRO A 341 -16.23 -9.04 -15.72
C PRO A 341 -16.25 -7.87 -14.74
N SER A 342 -17.23 -7.82 -13.84
CA SER A 342 -17.36 -6.81 -12.80
C SER A 342 -16.66 -7.20 -11.50
N THR A 343 -16.71 -8.48 -11.10
CA THR A 343 -16.09 -8.91 -9.84
C THR A 343 -14.57 -8.99 -9.93
N PHE A 344 -13.89 -8.74 -8.80
CA PHE A 344 -12.44 -8.81 -8.73
C PHE A 344 -11.90 -10.17 -9.18
N LEU A 345 -12.39 -11.26 -8.58
CA LEU A 345 -11.88 -12.60 -8.86
C LEU A 345 -12.16 -13.07 -10.29
N GLN A 346 -13.32 -12.74 -10.86
CA GLN A 346 -13.57 -13.09 -12.25
C GLN A 346 -12.62 -12.36 -13.18
N ARG A 347 -12.30 -11.08 -12.91
CA ARG A 347 -11.27 -10.34 -13.66
C ARG A 347 -9.90 -10.98 -13.50
N PHE A 348 -9.51 -11.28 -12.27
CA PHE A 348 -8.23 -11.91 -11.98
C PHE A 348 -8.03 -13.21 -12.77
N PHE A 349 -8.98 -14.14 -12.69
CA PHE A 349 -8.87 -15.43 -13.38
C PHE A 349 -9.09 -15.35 -14.90
N HIS A 350 -10.00 -14.49 -15.37
CA HIS A 350 -10.35 -14.43 -16.80
C HIS A 350 -9.44 -13.49 -17.60
N LYS A 351 -8.86 -12.48 -16.96
CA LYS A 351 -8.02 -11.47 -17.63
C LYS A 351 -6.57 -11.52 -17.18
N ASP A 352 -6.30 -11.45 -15.89
CA ASP A 352 -4.93 -11.19 -15.42
C ASP A 352 -4.03 -12.39 -15.60
N LEU A 353 -4.49 -13.61 -15.24
CA LEU A 353 -3.68 -14.81 -15.47
C LEU A 353 -3.40 -15.04 -16.97
N PRO A 354 -4.39 -15.03 -17.88
CA PRO A 354 -4.11 -15.15 -19.30
C PRO A 354 -3.26 -14.01 -19.88
N LEU A 355 -3.40 -12.79 -19.35
CA LEU A 355 -2.55 -11.66 -19.74
C LEU A 355 -1.10 -11.94 -19.38
N ILE A 356 -0.81 -12.34 -18.14
CA ILE A 356 0.54 -12.64 -17.66
C ILE A 356 1.18 -13.76 -18.48
N GLU A 357 0.44 -14.83 -18.78
CA GLU A 357 0.88 -15.92 -19.64
C GLU A 357 1.29 -15.43 -21.04
N LYS A 358 0.40 -14.68 -21.70
CA LYS A 358 0.68 -14.20 -23.05
C LYS A 358 1.74 -13.10 -23.09
N LEU A 359 1.92 -12.32 -22.02
CA LEU A 359 3.02 -11.37 -21.92
C LEU A 359 4.37 -12.09 -21.81
N ALA A 360 4.43 -13.19 -21.04
CA ALA A 360 5.61 -14.03 -20.97
C ALA A 360 6.02 -14.57 -22.35
N GLU A 361 5.04 -15.02 -23.15
CA GLU A 361 5.26 -15.44 -24.53
C GLU A 361 5.66 -14.27 -25.44
N HIS A 362 4.94 -13.14 -25.35
CA HIS A 362 5.16 -11.96 -26.21
C HIS A 362 6.56 -11.37 -26.04
N PHE A 363 7.06 -11.30 -24.81
CA PHE A 363 8.39 -10.77 -24.52
C PHE A 363 9.50 -11.83 -24.53
N ASP A 364 9.17 -13.10 -24.71
CA ASP A 364 10.09 -14.24 -24.53
C ASP A 364 10.76 -14.22 -23.14
N ARG A 365 9.95 -14.04 -22.09
CA ARG A 365 10.39 -13.90 -20.69
C ARG A 365 9.54 -14.76 -19.75
N PRO A 366 9.97 -16.01 -19.48
CA PRO A 366 9.29 -16.88 -18.52
C PRO A 366 9.21 -16.32 -17.09
N SER A 367 10.09 -15.38 -16.72
CA SER A 367 10.07 -14.73 -15.40
C SER A 367 8.81 -13.87 -15.18
N ILE A 368 8.06 -13.53 -16.23
CA ILE A 368 6.77 -12.83 -16.09
C ILE A 368 5.72 -13.73 -15.41
N LEU A 369 5.82 -15.06 -15.58
CA LEU A 369 4.94 -16.03 -14.92
C LEU A 369 5.19 -16.12 -13.40
N GLN A 370 6.30 -15.56 -12.91
CA GLN A 370 6.68 -15.57 -11.51
C GLN A 370 6.85 -14.14 -11.02
N PRO A 371 5.74 -13.44 -10.70
CA PRO A 371 5.81 -12.10 -10.12
C PRO A 371 6.79 -12.06 -8.94
N THR A 372 7.52 -10.97 -8.82
CA THR A 372 8.36 -10.67 -7.66
C THR A 372 7.51 -10.00 -6.56
N VAL A 373 6.65 -9.07 -6.98
CA VAL A 373 5.71 -8.35 -6.13
C VAL A 373 4.36 -8.26 -6.85
N ILE A 374 3.28 -8.48 -6.09
CA ILE A 374 1.92 -8.20 -6.52
C ILE A 374 1.40 -7.10 -5.62
N GLU A 375 1.07 -5.95 -6.19
CA GLU A 375 0.38 -4.87 -5.48
C GLU A 375 -1.12 -4.99 -5.71
N VAL A 376 -1.90 -4.91 -4.62
CA VAL A 376 -3.36 -5.01 -4.64
C VAL A 376 -3.95 -3.72 -4.08
N ALA A 377 -4.93 -3.18 -4.78
CA ALA A 377 -5.71 -2.03 -4.33
C ALA A 377 -7.15 -2.12 -4.85
N SER A 378 -8.13 -1.83 -3.98
CA SER A 378 -9.54 -1.80 -4.37
C SER A 378 -10.31 -0.54 -3.91
N GLY A 379 -9.76 0.15 -2.90
CA GLY A 379 -10.56 0.98 -2.00
C GLY A 379 -11.37 2.09 -2.67
N TYR A 380 -10.86 2.76 -3.71
CA TYR A 380 -11.60 3.87 -4.30
C TYR A 380 -12.87 3.45 -5.05
N TRP A 381 -12.88 2.32 -5.74
CA TRP A 381 -14.13 1.83 -6.31
C TRP A 381 -15.06 1.27 -5.25
N ASP A 382 -14.54 0.67 -4.18
CA ASP A 382 -15.41 0.25 -3.08
C ASP A 382 -16.14 1.47 -2.49
N LEU A 383 -15.44 2.61 -2.35
CA LEU A 383 -16.06 3.88 -1.95
C LEU A 383 -17.08 4.39 -2.98
N ARG A 384 -16.77 4.25 -4.28
CA ARG A 384 -17.68 4.59 -5.38
C ARG A 384 -18.94 3.74 -5.34
N GLN A 385 -18.80 2.44 -5.13
CA GLN A 385 -19.91 1.50 -5.00
C GLN A 385 -20.80 1.88 -3.83
N MET A 386 -20.22 2.05 -2.64
CA MET A 386 -20.98 2.40 -1.44
C MET A 386 -21.76 3.70 -1.64
N THR A 387 -21.19 4.65 -2.36
CA THR A 387 -21.85 5.90 -2.76
C THR A 387 -23.04 5.63 -3.70
N GLU A 388 -22.83 4.81 -4.74
CA GLU A 388 -23.90 4.43 -5.68
C GLU A 388 -25.07 3.77 -4.95
N GLU A 389 -24.79 2.82 -4.06
CA GLU A 389 -25.79 2.16 -3.23
C GLU A 389 -26.60 3.16 -2.40
N ASP A 390 -25.93 4.14 -1.77
CA ASP A 390 -26.60 5.14 -0.94
C ASP A 390 -27.56 6.02 -1.75
N PHE A 391 -27.14 6.46 -2.94
CA PHE A 391 -27.97 7.29 -3.80
C PHE A 391 -29.12 6.49 -4.43
N ILE A 392 -28.85 5.26 -4.88
CA ILE A 392 -29.89 4.36 -5.42
C ILE A 392 -30.93 4.06 -4.34
N GLN A 393 -30.51 3.76 -3.11
CA GLN A 393 -31.42 3.54 -1.98
C GLN A 393 -32.26 4.78 -1.65
N ALA A 394 -31.70 5.97 -1.87
CA ALA A 394 -32.42 7.24 -1.72
C ALA A 394 -33.33 7.59 -2.91
N GLY A 395 -33.38 6.76 -3.96
CA GLY A 395 -34.16 7.01 -5.18
C GLY A 395 -33.58 8.12 -6.06
N ILE A 396 -32.27 8.41 -5.92
CA ILE A 396 -31.56 9.43 -6.68
C ILE A 396 -30.80 8.75 -7.82
N THR A 397 -31.06 9.19 -9.04
CA THR A 397 -30.36 8.71 -10.25
C THR A 397 -29.19 9.62 -10.60
N ARG A 398 -28.24 9.12 -11.39
CA ARG A 398 -27.10 9.91 -11.89
C ARG A 398 -27.56 11.06 -12.83
N PRO A 399 -26.79 12.15 -12.95
CA PRO A 399 -25.63 12.50 -12.13
C PRO A 399 -26.05 12.88 -10.71
N TYR A 400 -25.23 12.50 -9.71
CA TYR A 400 -25.54 12.78 -8.31
C TYR A 400 -25.29 14.24 -7.96
N PRO A 401 -26.08 14.84 -7.04
CA PRO A 401 -25.85 16.20 -6.58
C PRO A 401 -24.47 16.31 -5.94
N THR A 402 -23.71 17.37 -6.23
CA THR A 402 -22.37 17.61 -5.67
C THR A 402 -22.40 18.06 -4.21
N ASP A 403 -23.55 18.56 -3.76
CA ASP A 403 -23.73 19.18 -2.45
C ASP A 403 -24.51 18.27 -1.48
N ASP A 404 -24.82 17.04 -1.90
CA ASP A 404 -25.46 16.05 -1.02
C ASP A 404 -24.40 15.37 -0.14
N ASP A 405 -24.62 15.37 1.17
CA ASP A 405 -23.66 14.85 2.14
C ASP A 405 -23.82 13.35 2.46
N ARG A 406 -24.79 12.64 1.86
CA ARG A 406 -25.06 11.21 2.14
C ARG A 406 -23.84 10.32 1.95
N SER A 407 -23.04 10.59 0.91
CA SER A 407 -21.81 9.84 0.63
C SER A 407 -20.77 9.98 1.74
N PHE A 408 -20.85 11.00 2.59
CA PHE A 408 -19.88 11.23 3.66
C PHE A 408 -20.27 10.59 5.00
N GLY A 409 -21.42 9.90 5.06
CA GLY A 409 -21.83 9.12 6.23
C GLY A 409 -20.93 7.90 6.49
N PRO A 410 -21.11 7.22 7.63
CA PRO A 410 -20.36 6.01 7.96
C PRO A 410 -20.58 4.89 6.93
N ILE A 411 -19.61 3.98 6.79
CA ILE A 411 -19.70 2.81 5.87
C ILE A 411 -20.79 1.83 6.35
N GLY A 412 -20.83 1.57 7.66
CA GLY A 412 -21.79 0.68 8.29
C GLY A 412 -21.28 -0.76 8.42
N GLU A 413 -21.60 -1.39 9.55
CA GLU A 413 -21.02 -2.69 9.94
C GLU A 413 -21.27 -3.81 8.92
N GLU A 414 -22.45 -3.85 8.29
CA GLU A 414 -22.78 -4.87 7.29
C GLU A 414 -21.87 -4.77 6.06
N ARG A 415 -21.67 -3.55 5.54
CA ARG A 415 -20.78 -3.29 4.39
C ARG A 415 -19.34 -3.59 4.74
N GLU A 416 -18.88 -3.20 5.93
CA GLU A 416 -17.55 -3.53 6.42
C GLU A 416 -17.32 -5.04 6.51
N ALA A 417 -18.31 -5.80 7.01
CA ALA A 417 -18.24 -7.25 7.08
C ALA A 417 -18.19 -7.92 5.71
N ARG A 418 -19.02 -7.47 4.75
CA ARG A 418 -19.00 -7.99 3.37
C ARG A 418 -17.67 -7.67 2.68
N TRP A 419 -17.21 -6.43 2.79
CA TRP A 419 -15.95 -5.99 2.21
C TRP A 419 -14.77 -6.81 2.75
N ARG A 420 -14.69 -7.00 4.08
CA ARG A 420 -13.64 -7.83 4.72
C ARG A 420 -13.66 -9.26 4.21
N LYS A 421 -14.85 -9.87 4.05
CA LYS A 421 -14.99 -11.22 3.52
C LYS A 421 -14.42 -11.33 2.11
N HIS A 422 -14.79 -10.43 1.20
CA HIS A 422 -14.28 -10.45 -0.17
C HIS A 422 -12.78 -10.17 -0.23
N MET A 423 -12.26 -9.26 0.61
CA MET A 423 -10.83 -8.96 0.65
C MET A 423 -10.00 -10.19 1.05
N VAL A 424 -10.46 -10.93 2.07
CA VAL A 424 -9.83 -12.18 2.51
C VAL A 424 -9.83 -13.21 1.39
N GLU A 425 -10.95 -13.37 0.69
CA GLU A 425 -11.08 -14.30 -0.44
C GLU A 425 -10.11 -13.92 -1.58
N VAL A 426 -10.09 -12.65 -1.98
CA VAL A 426 -9.21 -12.12 -3.03
C VAL A 426 -7.75 -12.40 -2.73
N ILE A 427 -7.28 -12.09 -1.52
CA ILE A 427 -5.88 -12.24 -1.15
C ILE A 427 -5.48 -13.72 -1.10
N LYS A 428 -6.37 -14.61 -0.64
CA LYS A 428 -6.17 -16.08 -0.68
C LYS A 428 -6.06 -16.61 -2.11
N GLU A 429 -6.95 -16.21 -3.00
CA GLU A 429 -6.93 -16.71 -4.38
C GLU A 429 -5.75 -16.16 -5.19
N ILE A 430 -5.35 -14.90 -4.99
CA ILE A 430 -4.10 -14.35 -5.55
C ILE A 430 -2.90 -15.17 -5.07
N ALA A 431 -2.84 -15.46 -3.76
CA ALA A 431 -1.75 -16.22 -3.19
C ALA A 431 -1.62 -17.63 -3.77
N LYS A 432 -2.75 -18.31 -4.01
CA LYS A 432 -2.83 -19.65 -4.63
C LYS A 432 -2.41 -19.65 -6.09
N ALA A 433 -2.78 -18.61 -6.84
CA ALA A 433 -2.49 -18.52 -8.27
C ALA A 433 -0.99 -18.37 -8.58
N PHE A 434 -0.21 -17.83 -7.64
CA PHE A 434 1.24 -17.67 -7.78
C PHE A 434 1.99 -18.43 -6.68
N PRO A 435 2.04 -19.78 -6.74
CA PRO A 435 2.89 -20.54 -5.83
C PRO A 435 4.37 -20.31 -6.17
N GLY A 436 5.21 -20.33 -5.14
CA GLY A 436 6.66 -20.37 -5.32
C GLY A 436 7.16 -21.79 -5.60
N SER A 437 8.47 -21.92 -5.68
CA SER A 437 9.15 -23.20 -5.92
C SER A 437 8.86 -24.25 -4.85
N GLN A 438 8.59 -23.81 -3.61
CA GLN A 438 8.27 -24.66 -2.46
C GLN A 438 6.78 -24.62 -2.08
N GLY A 439 5.91 -24.21 -3.00
CA GLY A 439 4.46 -24.13 -2.79
C GLY A 439 3.96 -22.72 -2.48
N VAL A 440 2.72 -22.61 -1.99
CA VAL A 440 2.00 -21.33 -1.85
C VAL A 440 2.76 -20.34 -0.96
N ARG A 441 3.23 -20.75 0.23
CA ARG A 441 4.05 -19.90 1.14
C ARG A 441 5.26 -19.26 0.47
N ASP A 442 5.88 -19.92 -0.51
CA ASP A 442 7.08 -19.45 -1.20
C ASP A 442 6.77 -18.45 -2.32
N GLY A 443 5.50 -18.13 -2.57
CA GLY A 443 5.09 -17.20 -3.62
C GLY A 443 5.57 -15.75 -3.42
N PRO A 444 5.16 -14.84 -4.32
CA PRO A 444 5.53 -13.43 -4.27
C PRO A 444 5.05 -12.72 -3.01
N VAL A 445 5.67 -11.56 -2.75
CA VAL A 445 5.14 -10.56 -1.82
C VAL A 445 3.81 -10.04 -2.37
N ILE A 446 2.83 -9.89 -1.48
CA ILE A 446 1.53 -9.28 -1.74
C ILE A 446 1.49 -7.96 -0.97
N SER A 447 1.64 -6.85 -1.67
CA SER A 447 1.58 -5.51 -1.09
C SER A 447 0.16 -4.95 -1.19
N TRP A 448 -0.45 -4.61 -0.07
CA TRP A 448 -1.70 -3.85 -0.05
C TRP A 448 -1.41 -2.36 -0.10
N ARG A 449 -1.89 -1.67 -1.14
CA ARG A 449 -1.73 -0.22 -1.28
C ARG A 449 -2.79 0.54 -0.49
N THR A 450 -2.36 1.38 0.43
CA THR A 450 -3.25 2.25 1.22
C THR A 450 -3.82 3.37 0.37
N MET A 451 -4.99 3.88 0.77
CA MET A 451 -5.63 5.01 0.10
C MET A 451 -5.10 6.34 0.65
N HIS A 452 -4.79 7.29 -0.23
CA HIS A 452 -4.57 8.69 0.16
C HIS A 452 -5.90 9.45 0.29
N HIS A 453 -5.85 10.58 0.98
CA HIS A 453 -7.00 11.45 1.17
C HIS A 453 -7.36 12.18 -0.15
N PRO A 454 -8.55 11.97 -0.75
CA PRO A 454 -8.98 12.67 -1.95
C PRO A 454 -9.50 14.08 -1.62
N LYS A 455 -9.65 14.93 -2.63
CA LYS A 455 -10.43 16.18 -2.50
C LYS A 455 -11.91 15.83 -2.30
N ARG A 456 -12.70 16.77 -1.75
CA ARG A 456 -14.15 16.58 -1.58
C ARG A 456 -14.81 16.21 -2.91
N ASN A 457 -15.36 15.01 -2.97
CA ASN A 457 -16.11 14.49 -4.10
C ASN A 457 -17.05 13.39 -3.61
N ASN A 458 -18.27 13.36 -4.13
CA ASN A 458 -19.28 12.41 -3.69
C ASN A 458 -18.97 10.97 -4.13
N TYR A 459 -18.23 10.80 -5.23
CA TYR A 459 -17.84 9.50 -5.76
C TYR A 459 -16.75 8.80 -4.94
N THR A 460 -15.87 9.57 -4.30
CA THR A 460 -14.81 9.05 -3.42
C THR A 460 -14.80 9.87 -2.13
N PRO A 461 -15.80 9.65 -1.25
CA PRO A 461 -15.97 10.44 -0.05
C PRO A 461 -14.77 10.29 0.89
N TYR A 462 -14.04 11.39 1.10
CA TYR A 462 -12.83 11.39 1.92
C TYR A 462 -13.08 10.91 3.37
N SER A 463 -14.28 11.12 3.91
CA SER A 463 -14.64 10.70 5.27
C SER A 463 -14.65 9.17 5.45
N ARG A 464 -14.81 8.40 4.36
CA ARG A 464 -14.79 6.93 4.37
C ARG A 464 -13.40 6.34 4.12
N VAL A 465 -12.44 7.14 3.68
CA VAL A 465 -11.08 6.68 3.36
C VAL A 465 -10.38 6.14 4.59
N ALA A 466 -10.32 6.92 5.67
CA ALA A 466 -9.64 6.48 6.90
C ALA A 466 -10.30 5.25 7.56
N PRO A 467 -11.64 5.16 7.70
CA PRO A 467 -12.30 3.93 8.19
C PRO A 467 -12.01 2.69 7.33
N LEU A 468 -12.10 2.80 6.00
CA LEU A 468 -11.86 1.67 5.11
C LEU A 468 -10.38 1.26 5.11
N ASP A 469 -9.45 2.22 5.14
CA ASP A 469 -8.01 1.95 5.27
C ASP A 469 -7.68 1.26 6.61
N ALA A 470 -8.31 1.70 7.71
CA ALA A 470 -8.16 1.04 9.00
C ALA A 470 -8.70 -0.41 8.98
N LEU A 471 -9.83 -0.65 8.31
CA LEU A 471 -10.37 -2.00 8.11
C LEU A 471 -9.46 -2.86 7.24
N ALA A 472 -8.89 -2.31 6.18
CA ALA A 472 -7.93 -2.99 5.32
C ALA A 472 -6.69 -3.42 6.10
N ARG A 473 -6.08 -2.50 6.87
CA ARG A 473 -4.93 -2.78 7.74
C ARG A 473 -5.22 -3.86 8.76
N LYS A 474 -6.40 -3.79 9.40
CA LYS A 474 -6.84 -4.82 10.34
C LYS A 474 -6.95 -6.17 9.63
N THR A 475 -7.52 -6.21 8.44
CA THR A 475 -7.70 -7.45 7.66
C THR A 475 -6.36 -8.04 7.23
N MET A 476 -5.43 -7.21 6.75
CA MET A 476 -4.05 -7.62 6.45
C MET A 476 -3.37 -8.18 7.70
N HIS A 477 -3.47 -7.50 8.84
CA HIS A 477 -2.92 -7.98 10.11
C HIS A 477 -3.53 -9.33 10.53
N ASP A 478 -4.85 -9.47 10.47
CA ASP A 478 -5.54 -10.72 10.80
C ASP A 478 -5.03 -11.89 9.92
N LEU A 479 -4.87 -11.67 8.60
CA LEU A 479 -4.31 -12.68 7.68
C LEU A 479 -2.87 -13.07 8.03
N ARG A 480 -2.05 -12.08 8.43
CA ARG A 480 -0.68 -12.33 8.87
C ARG A 480 -0.65 -13.14 10.16
N VAL A 481 -1.49 -12.79 11.14
CA VAL A 481 -1.58 -13.48 12.42
C VAL A 481 -2.10 -14.92 12.25
N SER A 482 -3.12 -15.14 11.41
CA SER A 482 -3.66 -16.48 11.17
C SER A 482 -2.62 -17.42 10.56
N SER A 483 -1.76 -16.90 9.68
CA SER A 483 -0.67 -17.64 9.03
C SER A 483 0.45 -18.08 9.99
N LEU A 484 0.52 -17.54 11.21
CA LEU A 484 1.47 -18.01 12.23
C LEU A 484 1.16 -19.45 12.67
N ALA A 485 -0.11 -19.88 12.60
CA ALA A 485 -0.50 -21.25 12.95
C ALA A 485 0.10 -22.33 12.01
N THR A 486 0.42 -21.94 10.77
CA THR A 486 1.04 -22.83 9.77
C THR A 486 2.54 -22.60 9.59
N SER A 487 3.07 -21.49 10.12
CA SER A 487 4.43 -21.05 9.85
C SER A 487 5.52 -22.04 10.29
N PRO A 488 6.49 -22.38 9.42
CA PRO A 488 7.60 -23.26 9.76
C PRO A 488 8.46 -22.74 10.90
N ALA A 489 8.65 -21.42 11.01
CA ALA A 489 9.41 -20.82 12.12
C ALA A 489 8.80 -21.17 13.50
N PHE A 490 7.49 -21.43 13.53
CA PHE A 490 6.77 -21.87 14.73
C PHE A 490 6.77 -23.39 14.89
N ARG A 491 6.77 -24.15 13.78
CA ARG A 491 6.70 -25.61 13.78
C ARG A 491 8.05 -26.31 13.90
N SER A 492 9.14 -25.77 13.35
CA SER A 492 10.46 -26.41 13.28
C SER A 492 11.23 -26.37 14.61
N ASN A 493 10.72 -25.65 15.62
CA ASN A 493 11.12 -25.81 17.02
C ASN A 493 10.32 -26.94 17.69
N SER A 494 10.11 -28.03 16.96
CA SER A 494 9.46 -29.28 17.36
C SER A 494 10.31 -30.02 18.39
N GLY A 495 10.34 -29.44 19.58
CA GLY A 495 11.10 -29.83 20.75
C GLY A 495 10.91 -28.80 21.88
N SER A 496 9.67 -28.55 22.28
CA SER A 496 9.31 -28.08 23.64
C SER A 496 9.47 -26.60 24.06
N LEU A 497 9.87 -25.61 23.24
CA LEU A 497 10.07 -24.24 23.78
C LEU A 497 9.38 -23.03 23.12
N VAL A 498 8.93 -23.05 21.86
CA VAL A 498 8.32 -21.82 21.27
C VAL A 498 6.84 -21.64 21.61
N HIS A 499 6.06 -22.72 21.71
CA HIS A 499 4.73 -22.61 22.33
C HIS A 499 4.79 -22.14 23.80
N SER A 500 5.92 -22.32 24.50
CA SER A 500 6.08 -21.81 25.87
C SER A 500 6.53 -20.35 25.97
N HIS A 501 6.87 -19.69 24.87
CA HIS A 501 7.25 -18.27 24.85
C HIS A 501 6.16 -17.34 24.31
N LEU A 502 5.14 -17.88 23.63
CA LEU A 502 3.96 -17.10 23.28
C LEU A 502 3.11 -16.88 24.54
N PRO A 503 2.71 -15.64 24.85
CA PRO A 503 1.68 -15.41 25.85
C PRO A 503 0.41 -16.21 25.49
N PRO A 504 -0.28 -16.85 26.46
CA PRO A 504 -1.53 -17.56 26.20
C PRO A 504 -2.56 -16.72 25.43
N GLU A 505 -2.57 -15.41 25.64
CA GLU A 505 -3.42 -14.45 24.94
C GLU A 505 -3.13 -14.41 23.44
N ALA A 506 -1.86 -14.50 23.03
CA ALA A 506 -1.47 -14.50 21.62
C ALA A 506 -1.88 -15.81 20.92
N LEU A 507 -1.79 -16.95 21.61
CA LEU A 507 -2.28 -18.23 21.08
C LEU A 507 -3.81 -18.22 20.89
N GLN A 508 -4.54 -17.71 21.88
CA GLN A 508 -5.99 -17.54 21.78
C GLN A 508 -6.38 -16.58 20.66
N GLU A 509 -5.59 -15.53 20.44
CA GLU A 509 -5.77 -14.58 19.34
C GLU A 509 -5.60 -15.26 17.97
N ILE A 510 -4.53 -16.04 17.77
CA ILE A 510 -4.30 -16.81 16.55
C ILE A 510 -5.45 -17.77 16.29
N GLU A 511 -5.82 -18.60 17.26
CA GLU A 511 -6.91 -19.59 17.12
C GLU A 511 -8.28 -18.95 16.86
N ARG A 512 -8.55 -17.79 17.46
CA ARG A 512 -9.78 -17.03 17.22
C ARG A 512 -9.80 -16.51 15.78
N ILE A 513 -8.73 -15.86 15.33
CA ILE A 513 -8.66 -15.26 14.00
C ILE A 513 -8.70 -16.34 12.91
N SER A 514 -7.95 -17.45 13.04
CA SER A 514 -7.99 -18.55 12.07
C SER A 514 -9.39 -19.16 11.91
N ARG A 515 -10.17 -19.24 13.01
CA ARG A 515 -11.58 -19.66 12.94
C ARG A 515 -12.46 -18.63 12.25
N GLU A 516 -12.28 -17.34 12.54
CA GLU A 516 -13.04 -16.24 11.91
C GLU A 516 -12.79 -16.15 10.40
N LEU A 517 -11.55 -16.36 9.95
CA LEU A 517 -11.16 -16.29 8.54
C LEU A 517 -11.49 -17.55 7.74
N GLY A 518 -11.97 -18.61 8.42
CA GLY A 518 -12.35 -19.86 7.77
C GLY A 518 -11.18 -20.56 7.08
N ASP A 519 -10.03 -20.70 7.76
CA ASP A 519 -8.84 -21.41 7.25
C ASP A 519 -9.03 -22.94 7.22
N ALA A 520 -10.18 -23.40 6.74
CA ALA A 520 -10.58 -24.81 6.71
C ALA A 520 -9.84 -25.62 5.63
N ASP A 521 -9.23 -24.96 4.63
CA ASP A 521 -8.53 -25.66 3.54
C ASP A 521 -7.10 -26.12 3.93
N GLY A 522 -6.61 -25.73 5.11
CA GLY A 522 -5.30 -26.13 5.62
C GLY A 522 -4.11 -25.61 4.81
N THR A 523 -4.32 -24.69 3.87
CA THR A 523 -3.27 -24.15 3.00
C THR A 523 -2.38 -23.20 3.79
N ASP A 524 -1.07 -23.44 3.78
CA ASP A 524 -0.09 -22.48 4.31
C ASP A 524 0.17 -21.40 3.27
N TYR A 525 -0.55 -20.29 3.40
CA TYR A 525 -0.45 -19.16 2.49
C TYR A 525 0.86 -18.38 2.65
N GLY A 526 1.51 -18.44 3.82
CA GLY A 526 2.70 -17.66 4.12
C GLY A 526 2.46 -16.18 4.33
N PHE A 527 1.25 -15.77 4.71
CA PHE A 527 0.90 -14.35 4.83
C PHE A 527 1.71 -13.60 5.88
N ASP A 528 2.14 -14.28 6.94
CA ASP A 528 3.04 -13.73 7.96
C ASP A 528 4.31 -13.09 7.34
N GLU A 529 4.76 -13.67 6.24
CA GLU A 529 5.97 -13.29 5.52
C GLU A 529 5.72 -12.63 4.16
N ARG A 530 4.55 -12.83 3.54
CA ARG A 530 4.22 -12.33 2.19
C ARG A 530 3.43 -11.04 2.19
N ILE A 531 2.55 -10.81 3.16
CA ILE A 531 1.69 -9.62 3.16
C ILE A 531 2.47 -8.41 3.65
N ARG A 532 2.37 -7.31 2.90
CA ARG A 532 2.89 -5.99 3.26
C ARG A 532 1.79 -4.96 3.10
N VAL A 533 1.94 -3.84 3.81
CA VAL A 533 1.08 -2.66 3.65
C VAL A 533 1.97 -1.52 3.17
N ASP A 534 1.71 -1.03 1.98
CA ASP A 534 2.33 0.18 1.43
C ASP A 534 1.65 1.42 2.02
N GLU A 535 2.44 2.30 2.63
CA GLU A 535 2.00 3.51 3.32
C GLU A 535 1.76 4.72 2.40
N VAL A 536 1.87 4.58 1.08
CA VAL A 536 1.76 5.70 0.12
C VAL A 536 0.58 6.63 0.40
N GLY A 537 -0.57 6.07 0.82
CA GLY A 537 -1.76 6.83 1.16
C GLY A 537 -1.53 7.86 2.27
N LYS A 538 -0.94 7.40 3.37
CA LYS A 538 -0.56 8.22 4.52
C LYS A 538 0.59 9.16 4.20
N LEU A 539 1.56 8.73 3.41
CA LEU A 539 2.73 9.55 3.07
C LEU A 539 2.39 10.72 2.13
N LEU A 540 1.26 10.65 1.42
CA LEU A 540 0.73 11.73 0.58
C LEU A 540 -0.28 12.65 1.29
N GLU A 541 -0.56 12.42 2.58
CA GLU A 541 -1.50 13.25 3.34
C GLU A 541 -1.03 14.71 3.38
N GLY A 542 -1.95 15.64 3.13
CA GLY A 542 -1.66 17.08 3.06
C GLY A 542 -1.03 17.54 1.74
N GLN A 543 -0.96 16.67 0.72
CA GLN A 543 -0.41 16.98 -0.61
C GLN A 543 -1.49 17.09 -1.69
N GLU A 544 -2.75 17.31 -1.31
CA GLU A 544 -3.91 17.33 -2.21
C GLU A 544 -3.83 18.49 -3.22
N ASN A 545 -3.06 19.53 -2.93
CA ASN A 545 -2.76 20.63 -3.85
C ASN A 545 -1.91 20.17 -5.05
N HIS A 546 -1.24 19.02 -4.96
CA HIS A 546 -0.46 18.38 -6.03
C HIS A 546 -1.26 17.26 -6.70
N PHE A 547 -2.59 17.34 -6.70
CA PHE A 547 -3.45 16.38 -7.40
C PHE A 547 -3.97 16.99 -8.69
N ARG A 548 -3.87 16.23 -9.79
CA ARG A 548 -4.32 16.63 -11.12
C ARG A 548 -5.84 16.76 -11.21
N ASP A 549 -6.56 15.99 -10.40
CA ASP A 549 -8.02 16.06 -10.25
C ASP A 549 -8.42 15.88 -8.77
N PHE A 550 -9.62 15.37 -8.49
CA PHE A 550 -10.09 15.16 -7.11
C PHE A 550 -9.49 13.92 -6.45
N LEU A 551 -8.95 12.98 -7.24
CA LEU A 551 -8.49 11.68 -6.79
C LEU A 551 -7.01 11.46 -7.10
N HIS A 552 -6.55 11.77 -8.30
CA HIS A 552 -5.23 11.33 -8.76
C HIS A 552 -4.13 12.33 -8.37
N PRO A 553 -3.05 11.91 -7.67
CA PRO A 553 -1.91 12.75 -7.44
C PRO A 553 -1.17 13.00 -8.76
N ASP A 554 -0.44 14.11 -8.86
CA ASP A 554 0.48 14.39 -9.96
C ASP A 554 1.65 13.39 -9.96
N ALA A 555 2.35 13.31 -11.09
CA ALA A 555 3.57 12.52 -11.21
C ALA A 555 4.59 12.88 -10.11
N LEU A 556 4.68 14.18 -9.79
CA LEU A 556 5.47 14.72 -8.70
C LEU A 556 4.54 15.43 -7.70
N PRO A 557 4.50 15.00 -6.42
CA PRO A 557 5.34 13.96 -5.82
C PRO A 557 4.76 12.54 -5.93
N GLY A 558 3.49 12.39 -6.31
CA GLY A 558 2.69 11.17 -6.15
C GLY A 558 3.33 9.90 -6.69
N SER A 559 3.39 9.79 -8.02
CA SER A 559 3.91 8.58 -8.66
C SER A 559 5.39 8.37 -8.41
N TYR A 560 6.18 9.43 -8.19
CA TYR A 560 7.59 9.28 -7.84
C TYR A 560 7.77 8.64 -6.46
N LEU A 561 6.99 9.07 -5.46
CA LEU A 561 7.01 8.46 -4.12
C LEU A 561 6.57 7.00 -4.18
N TRP A 562 5.45 6.71 -4.83
CA TRP A 562 4.99 5.32 -5.06
C TRP A 562 6.07 4.47 -5.75
N SER A 563 6.72 5.02 -6.78
CA SER A 563 7.79 4.33 -7.51
C SER A 563 8.95 3.94 -6.60
N ASP A 564 9.33 4.80 -5.66
CA ASP A 564 10.42 4.51 -4.73
C ASP A 564 10.03 3.44 -3.70
N ILE A 565 8.77 3.43 -3.25
CA ILE A 565 8.22 2.40 -2.36
C ILE A 565 8.17 1.04 -3.06
N ILE A 566 7.63 0.96 -4.27
CA ILE A 566 7.53 -0.33 -4.97
C ILE A 566 8.92 -0.90 -5.30
N LEU A 567 9.90 -0.06 -5.65
CA LEU A 567 11.29 -0.50 -5.82
C LEU A 567 11.91 -1.01 -4.52
N TYR A 568 11.58 -0.40 -3.38
CA TYR A 568 11.99 -0.90 -2.07
C TYR A 568 11.43 -2.29 -1.79
N GLU A 569 10.14 -2.51 -2.07
CA GLU A 569 9.50 -3.82 -1.90
C GLU A 569 10.05 -4.88 -2.87
N VAL A 570 10.38 -4.52 -4.12
CA VAL A 570 11.06 -5.45 -5.05
C VAL A 570 12.44 -5.84 -4.52
N LYS A 571 13.23 -4.85 -4.10
CA LYS A 571 14.55 -5.09 -3.48
C LYS A 571 14.42 -6.01 -2.27
N ARG A 572 13.43 -5.76 -1.41
CA ARG A 572 13.15 -6.53 -0.20
C ARG A 572 12.75 -7.98 -0.52
N ALA A 573 11.86 -8.16 -1.49
CA ALA A 573 11.37 -9.46 -1.95
C ALA A 573 12.52 -10.30 -2.52
N TYR A 574 13.38 -9.70 -3.35
CA TYR A 574 14.55 -10.36 -3.91
C TYR A 574 15.50 -10.90 -2.84
N TYR A 575 15.82 -10.08 -1.83
CA TYR A 575 16.69 -10.50 -0.71
C TYR A 575 15.95 -11.32 0.36
N ARG A 576 14.66 -11.61 0.17
CA ARG A 576 13.81 -12.38 1.09
C ARG A 576 13.86 -11.86 2.53
N ILE A 577 13.94 -10.54 2.69
CA ILE A 577 14.04 -9.91 4.02
C ILE A 577 12.73 -10.10 4.79
N GLY A 578 12.80 -10.77 5.94
CA GLY A 578 11.62 -11.11 6.74
C GLY A 578 10.96 -12.44 6.34
N ARG A 579 11.68 -13.39 5.73
CA ARG A 579 11.15 -14.72 5.32
C ARG A 579 11.95 -15.89 5.89
N SER A 580 11.28 -16.98 6.27
CA SER A 580 11.86 -18.15 6.97
C SER A 580 12.78 -19.01 6.10
N THR A 581 12.64 -18.95 4.78
CA THR A 581 13.51 -19.66 3.84
C THR A 581 14.81 -18.86 3.65
N GLN A 582 15.59 -18.74 4.72
CA GLN A 582 17.02 -18.52 4.58
C GLN A 582 17.67 -19.88 4.29
N GLU A 583 17.57 -20.35 3.04
CA GLU A 583 18.84 -20.75 2.46
C GLU A 583 19.60 -19.45 2.29
N LEU A 584 20.39 -19.11 3.31
CA LEU A 584 21.56 -18.29 3.13
C LEU A 584 22.32 -18.91 1.97
N ALA A 585 22.09 -18.42 0.75
CA ALA A 585 23.16 -18.37 -0.23
C ALA A 585 24.31 -17.72 0.55
N ALA A 586 25.31 -18.53 0.85
CA ALA A 586 26.43 -18.20 1.71
C ALA A 586 27.07 -16.87 1.27
N ILE A 587 26.68 -15.75 1.91
CA ILE A 587 27.31 -14.43 1.75
C ILE A 587 27.83 -13.93 3.12
N SER A 588 28.10 -14.85 4.05
CA SER A 588 28.84 -14.52 5.27
C SER A 588 29.78 -15.66 5.64
N VAL A 589 30.94 -15.69 4.97
CA VAL A 589 32.30 -15.85 5.56
C VAL A 589 33.30 -15.51 4.44
N ALA A 590 33.74 -14.24 4.37
CA ALA A 590 35.04 -13.84 3.82
C ALA A 590 35.29 -12.36 4.18
N SER A 591 35.38 -12.09 5.48
CA SER A 591 36.15 -10.97 6.03
C SER A 591 37.46 -11.51 6.56
#